data_AF-G9AAX1-F1
#
_entry.id   AF-G9AAX1-F1
#
_cell.length_a   1.000
_cell.length_b   1.000
_cell.length_c   1.000
_cell.angle_alpha   90.00
_cell.angle_beta   90.00
_cell.angle_gamma   90.00
#
_symmetry.space_group_name_H-M   'P 1'
#
loop_
_entity.id
_entity.type
_entity.pdbx_description
1 polymer ?
#
loop_
_entity_poly.entity_id
_entity_poly.type
_entity_poly.pdbx_seq_one_letter_code
_entity_poly.pdbx_strand_id
1 'polypeptide(L)'
;MNGPDILASLRNELASEIQSYIPPQPEVLPVSPWLAMSMLQKAIRRGRSDFALQAAATLLHKYPDHFWRRCIVIAFEDVGVADFETVALVTAAASKTSRAAIGSEWVIASFLVSRLCAAAKCRAADDLVMVAERHPAYERERLDLTFRPISELISVALSNVAIGERALALWFAIGTERCRSEHLRKRRGAPTALFDFLCETDLPHTVVEVAREAFHKVGELHCPLLPLLWSVKPCDLRAPGDDEFPSWRMCGPLPSWALDMFSREGRTALKRFLATECPAARWVRTHVPQSQQVDFLGYILFSVDSGLLAKRLRWPLADELRRLAEIESQGTYCPDATEITEMLRDDLPLLNEVRAHVL
;
A
#
# COMPACT_ATOMS: atom_id res chain seq x y z
N MET A 1 7.40 22.95 17.41
CA MET A 1 6.81 21.79 16.72
C MET A 1 6.36 20.79 17.77
N ASN A 2 5.11 20.32 17.69
CA ASN A 2 4.48 19.48 18.72
C ASN A 2 4.71 17.97 18.50
N GLY A 3 5.51 17.59 17.49
CA GLY A 3 5.74 16.20 17.09
C GLY A 3 6.15 15.26 18.24
N PRO A 4 7.15 15.60 19.07
CA PRO A 4 7.54 14.76 20.21
C PRO A 4 6.39 14.49 21.19
N ASP A 5 5.59 15.50 21.49
CA ASP A 5 4.46 15.40 22.43
C ASP A 5 3.32 14.57 21.84
N ILE A 6 3.02 14.76 20.55
CA ILE A 6 2.02 13.97 19.81
C ILE A 6 2.41 12.48 19.83
N LEU A 7 3.66 12.16 19.48
CA LEU A 7 4.14 10.77 19.49
C LEU A 7 4.18 10.18 20.90
N ALA A 8 4.49 10.98 21.93
CA ALA A 8 4.43 10.53 23.31
C ALA A 8 2.99 10.19 23.74
N SER A 9 2.01 11.03 23.37
CA SER A 9 0.59 10.77 23.62
C SER A 9 0.12 9.46 22.98
N LEU A 10 0.44 9.25 21.69
CA LEU A 10 0.08 8.02 20.98
C LEU A 10 0.72 6.76 21.57
N ARG A 11 1.95 6.87 22.12
CA ARG A 11 2.61 5.75 22.81
C ARG A 11 1.92 5.41 24.13
N ASN A 12 1.46 6.41 24.87
CA ASN A 12 0.70 6.20 26.12
C ASN A 12 -0.65 5.55 25.83
N GLU A 13 -1.33 6.00 24.78
CA GLU A 13 -2.57 5.39 24.30
C GLU A 13 -2.35 3.91 23.91
N LEU A 14 -1.33 3.63 23.08
CA LEU A 14 -0.96 2.27 22.73
C LEU A 14 -0.69 1.40 23.97
N ALA A 15 0.06 1.93 24.94
CA ALA A 15 0.36 1.22 26.19
C ALA A 15 -0.91 0.90 26.99
N SER A 16 -1.87 1.83 27.03
CA SER A 16 -3.15 1.63 27.70
C SER A 16 -3.99 0.56 27.01
N GLU A 17 -4.04 0.55 25.68
CA GLU A 17 -4.86 -0.42 24.93
C GLU A 17 -4.33 -1.85 25.06
N ILE A 18 -3.01 -2.04 25.08
CA ILE A 18 -2.44 -3.40 25.17
C ILE A 18 -2.51 -3.99 26.58
N GLN A 19 -2.80 -3.20 27.62
CA GLN A 19 -2.77 -3.66 29.01
C GLN A 19 -3.73 -4.84 29.26
N SER A 20 -4.88 -4.86 28.56
CA SER A 20 -5.88 -5.92 28.66
C SER A 20 -5.86 -6.90 27.47
N TYR A 21 -4.95 -6.70 26.52
CA TYR A 21 -4.89 -7.49 25.31
C TYR A 21 -4.20 -8.83 25.56
N ILE A 22 -4.91 -9.92 25.23
CA ILE A 22 -4.40 -11.28 25.33
C ILE A 22 -3.82 -11.68 23.97
N PRO A 23 -2.50 -11.80 23.82
CA PRO A 23 -1.90 -12.09 22.53
C PRO A 23 -2.21 -13.52 22.08
N PRO A 24 -2.62 -13.74 20.83
CA PRO A 24 -2.75 -15.08 20.27
C PRO A 24 -1.38 -15.73 20.11
N GLN A 25 -1.33 -17.06 19.99
CA GLN A 25 -0.10 -17.82 19.75
C GLN A 25 -0.20 -18.60 18.44
N PRO A 26 -0.04 -17.93 17.28
CA PRO A 26 -0.06 -18.60 15.99
C PRO A 26 1.24 -19.39 15.76
N GLU A 27 1.13 -20.46 14.99
CA GLU A 27 2.30 -21.21 14.53
C GLU A 27 3.10 -20.41 13.49
N VAL A 28 4.42 -20.54 13.55
CA VAL A 28 5.35 -19.94 12.59
C VAL A 28 5.39 -20.78 11.32
N LEU A 29 5.35 -20.13 10.17
CA LEU A 29 5.36 -20.77 8.86
C LEU A 29 6.79 -21.04 8.36
N PRO A 30 7.05 -22.18 7.70
CA PRO A 30 8.34 -22.49 7.09
C PRO A 30 8.49 -21.85 5.71
N VAL A 31 8.21 -20.56 5.58
CA VAL A 31 8.22 -19.82 4.30
C VAL A 31 9.29 -18.74 4.27
N SER A 32 9.61 -18.26 3.07
CA SER A 32 10.54 -17.16 2.86
C SER A 32 9.99 -15.84 3.43
N PRO A 33 10.84 -14.85 3.79
CA PRO A 33 10.38 -13.56 4.27
C PRO A 33 9.49 -12.83 3.24
N TRP A 34 9.73 -13.00 1.94
CA TRP A 34 8.93 -12.39 0.89
C TRP A 34 7.50 -12.93 0.86
N LEU A 35 7.34 -14.26 1.00
CA LEU A 35 6.02 -14.88 1.11
C LEU A 35 5.30 -14.46 2.38
N ALA A 36 6.00 -14.42 3.52
CA ALA A 36 5.41 -13.95 4.77
C ALA A 36 4.99 -12.47 4.70
N MET A 37 5.79 -11.58 4.09
CA MET A 37 5.40 -10.18 3.88
C MET A 37 4.19 -10.05 2.94
N SER A 38 4.18 -10.80 1.84
CA SER A 38 3.06 -10.85 0.89
C SER A 38 1.77 -11.30 1.59
N MET A 39 1.85 -12.38 2.37
CA MET A 39 0.74 -12.92 3.14
C MET A 39 0.26 -11.92 4.20
N LEU A 40 1.16 -11.31 4.98
CA LEU A 40 0.81 -10.32 6.01
C LEU A 40 -0.01 -9.17 5.42
N GLN A 41 0.49 -8.57 4.34
CA GLN A 41 -0.14 -7.42 3.70
C GLN A 41 -1.51 -7.76 3.15
N LYS A 42 -1.63 -8.84 2.38
CA LYS A 42 -2.89 -9.23 1.76
C LYS A 42 -3.90 -9.78 2.77
N ALA A 43 -3.45 -10.45 3.82
CA ALA A 43 -4.31 -10.87 4.92
C ALA A 43 -4.93 -9.65 5.61
N ILE A 44 -4.14 -8.61 5.88
CA ILE A 44 -4.63 -7.34 6.44
C ILE A 44 -5.65 -6.68 5.52
N ARG A 45 -5.35 -6.54 4.21
CA ARG A 45 -6.29 -6.00 3.21
C ARG A 45 -7.64 -6.73 3.25
N ARG A 46 -7.60 -8.06 3.42
CA ARG A 46 -8.78 -8.95 3.45
C ARG A 46 -9.42 -9.11 4.83
N GLY A 47 -8.91 -8.46 5.87
CA GLY A 47 -9.39 -8.63 7.25
C GLY A 47 -9.19 -10.04 7.81
N ARG A 48 -8.23 -10.81 7.30
CA ARG A 48 -7.94 -12.19 7.71
C ARG A 48 -6.89 -12.25 8.82
N SER A 49 -7.34 -11.97 10.05
CA SER A 49 -6.47 -11.92 11.22
C SER A 49 -5.70 -13.22 11.48
N ASP A 50 -6.32 -14.38 11.20
CA ASP A 50 -5.70 -15.70 11.32
C ASP A 50 -4.39 -15.79 10.51
N PHE A 51 -4.47 -15.50 9.20
CA PHE A 51 -3.31 -15.52 8.32
C PHE A 51 -2.34 -14.36 8.60
N ALA A 52 -2.85 -13.17 8.93
CA ALA A 52 -2.01 -12.02 9.23
C ALA A 52 -1.14 -12.26 10.47
N LEU A 53 -1.70 -12.86 11.52
CA LEU A 53 -0.99 -13.17 12.76
C LEU A 53 0.07 -14.26 12.57
N GLN A 54 -0.21 -15.31 11.77
CA GLN A 54 0.79 -16.32 11.42
C GLN A 54 1.96 -15.72 10.64
N ALA A 55 1.67 -14.88 9.64
CA ALA A 55 2.70 -14.18 8.87
C ALA A 55 3.51 -13.21 9.76
N ALA A 56 2.83 -12.49 10.65
CA ALA A 56 3.46 -11.59 11.63
C ALA A 56 4.39 -12.34 12.58
N ALA A 57 3.96 -13.45 13.18
CA ALA A 57 4.81 -14.26 14.06
C ALA A 57 6.04 -14.80 13.31
N THR A 58 5.85 -15.25 12.06
CA THR A 58 6.94 -15.72 11.20
C THR A 58 7.98 -14.63 10.94
N LEU A 59 7.54 -13.43 10.58
CA LEU A 59 8.44 -12.31 10.35
C LEU A 59 9.07 -11.81 11.63
N LEU A 60 8.32 -11.68 12.73
CA LEU A 60 8.88 -11.17 13.98
C LEU A 60 9.95 -12.10 14.55
N HIS A 61 9.75 -13.41 14.43
CA HIS A 61 10.70 -14.40 14.91
C HIS A 61 12.04 -14.38 14.16
N LYS A 62 12.02 -14.18 12.83
CA LYS A 62 13.22 -14.32 11.97
C LYS A 62 13.73 -13.00 11.38
N TYR A 63 12.86 -12.01 11.21
CA TYR A 63 13.07 -10.78 10.44
C TYR A 63 12.31 -9.57 11.05
N PRO A 64 12.53 -9.22 12.34
CA PRO A 64 11.72 -8.23 13.04
C PRO A 64 11.73 -6.85 12.37
N ASP A 65 12.87 -6.40 11.83
CA ASP A 65 12.95 -5.12 11.12
C ASP A 65 12.10 -5.10 9.84
N HIS A 66 11.99 -6.23 9.14
CA HIS A 66 11.10 -6.37 7.99
C HIS A 66 9.63 -6.28 8.40
N PHE A 67 9.25 -6.92 9.51
CA PHE A 67 7.90 -6.82 10.06
C PHE A 67 7.53 -5.37 10.36
N TRP A 68 8.34 -4.66 11.15
CA TRP A 68 8.01 -3.30 11.58
C TRP A 68 7.96 -2.31 10.42
N ARG A 69 8.91 -2.38 9.48
CA ARG A 69 8.85 -1.56 8.26
C ARG A 69 7.59 -1.87 7.45
N ARG A 70 7.27 -3.15 7.26
CA ARG A 70 6.09 -3.57 6.47
C ARG A 70 4.77 -3.16 7.14
N CYS A 71 4.67 -3.19 8.46
CA CYS A 71 3.48 -2.70 9.17
C CYS A 71 3.23 -1.22 8.92
N ILE A 72 4.28 -0.39 8.94
CA ILE A 72 4.14 1.04 8.60
C ILE A 72 3.70 1.20 7.14
N VAL A 73 4.32 0.48 6.21
CA VAL A 73 3.92 0.49 4.79
C VAL A 73 2.43 0.17 4.65
N ILE A 74 1.98 -0.95 5.22
CA ILE A 74 0.57 -1.40 5.15
C ILE A 74 -0.38 -0.37 5.78
N ALA A 75 0.01 0.24 6.90
CA ALA A 75 -0.81 1.26 7.54
C ALA A 75 -1.05 2.45 6.60
N PHE A 76 -0.04 2.95 5.90
CA PHE A 76 -0.22 4.08 4.99
C PHE A 76 -0.81 3.69 3.62
N GLU A 77 -0.47 2.51 3.12
CA GLU A 77 -0.87 2.03 1.79
C GLU A 77 -2.30 1.48 1.78
N ASP A 78 -2.67 0.68 2.79
CA ASP A 78 -3.89 -0.13 2.76
C ASP A 78 -4.97 0.37 3.74
N VAL A 79 -4.59 1.04 4.83
CA VAL A 79 -5.52 1.65 5.80
C VAL A 79 -5.70 3.13 5.51
N GLY A 80 -4.60 3.88 5.43
CA GLY A 80 -4.54 5.25 4.99
C GLY A 80 -5.50 6.17 5.76
N VAL A 81 -6.21 7.02 5.02
CA VAL A 81 -7.17 7.98 5.59
C VAL A 81 -8.45 7.36 6.15
N ALA A 82 -8.68 6.04 5.96
CA ALA A 82 -9.90 5.40 6.43
C ALA A 82 -9.92 5.15 7.93
N ASP A 83 -8.76 4.92 8.54
CA ASP A 83 -8.61 4.69 9.98
C ASP A 83 -7.26 5.25 10.43
N PHE A 84 -7.23 6.58 10.56
CA PHE A 84 -6.01 7.31 10.87
C PHE A 84 -5.49 6.99 12.28
N GLU A 85 -6.37 6.65 13.22
CA GLU A 85 -5.99 6.23 14.57
C GLU A 85 -5.10 4.98 14.52
N THR A 86 -5.51 3.96 13.75
CA THR A 86 -4.69 2.77 13.52
C THR A 86 -3.35 3.12 12.87
N VAL A 87 -3.33 4.03 11.89
CA VAL A 87 -2.08 4.50 11.25
C VAL A 87 -1.15 5.19 12.26
N ALA A 88 -1.70 6.03 13.12
CA ALA A 88 -0.96 6.76 14.13
C ALA A 88 -0.33 5.80 15.16
N LEU A 89 -1.06 4.77 15.60
CA LEU A 89 -0.60 3.83 16.61
C LEU A 89 0.46 2.86 16.07
N VAL A 90 0.34 2.43 14.82
CA VAL A 90 1.42 1.70 14.13
C VAL A 90 2.68 2.56 14.03
N THR A 91 2.54 3.84 13.70
CA THR A 91 3.67 4.78 13.59
C THR A 91 4.33 5.02 14.94
N ALA A 92 3.54 5.18 16.01
CA ALA A 92 4.03 5.35 17.38
C ALA A 92 4.89 4.17 17.85
N ALA A 93 4.55 2.95 17.39
CA ALA A 93 5.29 1.72 17.65
C ALA A 93 6.53 1.51 16.76
N ALA A 94 6.84 2.40 15.81
CA ALA A 94 7.92 2.21 14.83
C ALA A 94 9.32 2.11 15.47
N SER A 95 9.55 2.78 16.60
CA SER A 95 10.84 2.81 17.29
C SER A 95 11.02 1.59 18.21
N LYS A 96 12.17 0.90 18.07
CA LYS A 96 12.55 -0.22 18.95
C LYS A 96 12.58 0.19 20.41
N THR A 97 13.11 1.38 20.72
CA THR A 97 13.16 1.91 22.09
C THR A 97 11.76 2.15 22.65
N SER A 98 10.85 2.68 21.83
CA SER A 98 9.46 2.89 22.25
C SER A 98 8.75 1.58 22.53
N ARG A 99 8.92 0.57 21.68
CA ARG A 99 8.33 -0.77 21.92
C ARG A 99 8.84 -1.41 23.19
N ALA A 100 10.16 -1.34 23.43
CA ALA A 100 10.78 -1.88 24.64
C ALA A 100 10.25 -1.21 25.93
N ALA A 101 9.82 0.05 25.87
CA ALA A 101 9.22 0.76 27.00
C ALA A 101 7.73 0.43 27.22
N ILE A 102 7.02 0.01 26.17
CA ILE A 102 5.57 -0.23 26.20
C ILE A 102 5.25 -1.66 26.65
N GLY A 103 5.98 -2.67 26.15
CA GLY A 103 5.69 -4.05 26.50
C GLY A 103 6.42 -5.10 25.65
N SER A 104 5.90 -6.33 25.70
CA SER A 104 6.39 -7.44 24.88
C SER A 104 6.23 -7.13 23.39
N GLU A 105 7.29 -7.40 22.62
CA GLU A 105 7.29 -7.13 21.17
C GLU A 105 6.16 -7.88 20.44
N TRP A 106 5.86 -9.12 20.85
CA TRP A 106 4.75 -9.89 20.27
C TRP A 106 3.38 -9.37 20.70
N VAL A 107 3.22 -8.89 21.94
CA VAL A 107 1.96 -8.27 22.40
C VAL A 107 1.62 -7.07 21.53
N ILE A 108 2.59 -6.16 21.33
CA ILE A 108 2.41 -4.96 20.50
C ILE A 108 2.15 -5.36 19.04
N ALA A 109 2.97 -6.25 18.48
CA ALA A 109 2.86 -6.69 17.09
C ALA A 109 1.49 -7.33 16.78
N SER A 110 1.08 -8.30 17.59
CA SER A 110 -0.18 -9.01 17.37
C SER A 110 -1.41 -8.14 17.60
N PHE A 111 -1.35 -7.20 18.55
CA PHE A 111 -2.38 -6.19 18.75
C PHE A 111 -2.55 -5.29 17.52
N LEU A 112 -1.45 -4.70 17.03
CA LEU A 112 -1.46 -3.82 15.87
C LEU A 112 -1.90 -4.55 14.60
N VAL A 113 -1.47 -5.80 14.40
CA VAL A 113 -1.91 -6.63 13.26
C VAL A 113 -3.41 -6.91 13.31
N SER A 114 -3.95 -7.22 14.49
CA SER A 114 -5.39 -7.41 14.68
C SER A 114 -6.17 -6.13 14.38
N ARG A 115 -5.67 -4.97 14.85
CA ARG A 115 -6.27 -3.66 14.52
C ARG A 115 -6.21 -3.35 13.03
N LEU A 116 -5.05 -3.53 12.39
CA LEU A 116 -4.89 -3.37 10.95
C LEU A 116 -5.88 -4.25 10.16
N CYS A 117 -6.09 -5.50 10.58
CA CYS A 117 -7.09 -6.37 9.95
C CYS A 117 -8.52 -5.82 10.14
N ALA A 118 -8.86 -5.35 11.34
CA ALA A 118 -10.19 -4.86 11.68
C ALA A 118 -10.53 -3.47 11.10
N ALA A 119 -9.53 -2.62 10.86
CA ALA A 119 -9.66 -1.24 10.42
C ALA A 119 -10.43 -1.10 9.09
N ALA A 120 -11.06 0.05 8.87
CA ALA A 120 -11.50 0.44 7.54
C ALA A 120 -10.28 0.64 6.62
N LYS A 121 -10.42 0.36 5.33
CA LYS A 121 -9.32 0.35 4.35
C LYS A 121 -9.47 1.44 3.31
N CYS A 122 -8.36 2.03 2.89
CA CYS A 122 -8.31 2.99 1.80
C CYS A 122 -6.94 2.94 1.12
N ARG A 123 -6.96 2.62 -0.18
CA ARG A 123 -5.78 2.58 -1.05
C ARG A 123 -5.57 3.85 -1.88
N ALA A 124 -6.33 4.91 -1.64
CA ALA A 124 -6.27 6.11 -2.47
C ALA A 124 -4.86 6.70 -2.58
N ALA A 125 -4.00 6.52 -1.57
CA ALA A 125 -2.59 6.92 -1.64
C ALA A 125 -1.85 6.12 -2.71
N ASP A 126 -2.00 4.80 -2.71
CA ASP A 126 -1.37 3.89 -3.68
C ASP A 126 -1.93 4.10 -5.10
N ASP A 127 -3.26 4.19 -5.22
CA ASP A 127 -3.93 4.47 -6.49
C ASP A 127 -3.44 5.82 -7.06
N LEU A 128 -3.26 6.83 -6.21
CA LEU A 128 -2.72 8.14 -6.60
C LEU A 128 -1.25 8.07 -7.03
N VAL A 129 -0.41 7.20 -6.42
CA VAL A 129 0.95 6.95 -6.91
C VAL A 129 0.90 6.43 -8.34
N MET A 130 0.06 5.42 -8.60
CA MET A 130 -0.06 4.80 -9.92
C MET A 130 -0.55 5.81 -10.97
N VAL A 131 -1.57 6.60 -10.63
CA VAL A 131 -2.12 7.64 -11.51
C VAL A 131 -1.07 8.72 -11.82
N ALA A 132 -0.42 9.28 -10.79
CA ALA A 132 0.60 10.30 -10.96
C ALA A 132 1.78 9.79 -11.81
N GLU A 133 2.24 8.56 -11.54
CA GLU A 133 3.39 7.97 -12.21
C GLU A 133 3.11 7.61 -13.68
N ARG A 134 1.96 7.00 -13.96
CA ARG A 134 1.74 6.25 -15.21
C ARG A 134 0.60 6.75 -16.08
N HIS A 135 -0.37 7.46 -15.52
CA HIS A 135 -1.53 7.88 -16.30
C HIS A 135 -1.12 8.83 -17.43
N PRO A 136 -1.59 8.63 -18.68
CA PRO A 136 -1.18 9.44 -19.83
C PRO A 136 -1.47 10.93 -19.67
N ALA A 137 -2.59 11.28 -19.02
CA ALA A 137 -2.98 12.69 -18.82
C ALA A 137 -1.98 13.53 -18.03
N TYR A 138 -1.04 12.92 -17.28
CA TYR A 138 -0.03 13.63 -16.50
C TYR A 138 1.37 13.62 -17.14
N GLU A 139 1.51 13.22 -18.40
CA GLU A 139 2.80 13.16 -19.09
C GLU A 139 3.50 14.51 -19.14
N ARG A 140 2.72 15.57 -19.41
CA ARG A 140 3.25 16.93 -19.47
C ARG A 140 3.69 17.40 -18.09
N GLU A 141 2.89 17.18 -17.05
CA GLU A 141 3.17 17.59 -15.68
C GLU A 141 4.43 16.90 -15.14
N ARG A 142 4.64 15.62 -15.47
CA ARG A 142 5.89 14.91 -15.13
C ARG A 142 7.12 15.62 -15.69
N LEU A 143 7.04 16.18 -16.89
CA LEU A 143 8.12 16.96 -17.51
C LEU A 143 8.22 18.37 -16.91
N ASP A 144 7.11 19.09 -16.85
CA ASP A 144 7.06 20.51 -16.46
C ASP A 144 7.45 20.71 -14.98
N LEU A 145 7.05 19.80 -14.08
CA LEU A 145 7.36 19.89 -12.64
C LEU A 145 8.81 19.47 -12.34
N THR A 146 9.45 18.69 -13.21
CA THR A 146 10.80 18.15 -12.96
C THR A 146 11.82 19.24 -12.62
N PHE A 147 11.74 20.40 -13.28
CA PHE A 147 12.73 21.48 -13.18
C PHE A 147 12.31 22.63 -12.27
N ARG A 148 11.13 22.55 -11.64
CA ARG A 148 10.66 23.64 -10.77
C ARG A 148 11.45 23.70 -9.45
N PRO A 149 11.73 24.90 -8.93
CA PRO A 149 12.23 25.10 -7.57
C PRO A 149 11.36 24.41 -6.51
N ILE A 150 11.96 24.04 -5.38
CA ILE A 150 11.25 23.37 -4.27
C ILE A 150 10.07 24.21 -3.76
N SER A 151 10.23 25.53 -3.63
CA SER A 151 9.16 26.43 -3.19
C SER A 151 7.95 26.41 -4.12
N GLU A 152 8.17 26.39 -5.44
CA GLU A 152 7.09 26.29 -6.42
C GLU A 152 6.38 24.94 -6.38
N LEU A 153 7.12 23.85 -6.18
CA LEU A 153 6.52 22.51 -6.06
C LEU A 153 5.66 22.37 -4.82
N ILE A 154 6.12 22.91 -3.69
CA ILE A 154 5.33 22.97 -2.47
C ILE A 154 4.07 23.81 -2.73
N SER A 155 4.19 24.96 -3.39
CA SER A 155 3.04 25.79 -3.77
C SER A 155 2.02 25.03 -4.64
N VAL A 156 2.48 24.28 -5.65
CA VAL A 156 1.60 23.44 -6.48
C VAL A 156 0.93 22.34 -5.65
N ALA A 157 1.69 21.62 -4.82
CA ALA A 157 1.17 20.54 -3.98
C ALA A 157 0.05 21.01 -3.03
N LEU A 158 0.15 22.24 -2.52
CA LEU A 158 -0.81 22.85 -1.61
C LEU A 158 -1.92 23.66 -2.32
N SER A 159 -1.90 23.73 -3.65
CA SER A 159 -2.91 24.46 -4.43
C SER A 159 -4.18 23.64 -4.67
N ASN A 160 -5.11 24.21 -5.45
CA ASN A 160 -6.38 23.57 -5.84
C ASN A 160 -6.36 22.97 -7.27
N VAL A 161 -5.18 22.75 -7.86
CA VAL A 161 -5.08 22.03 -9.14
C VAL A 161 -5.46 20.55 -8.98
N ALA A 162 -5.51 19.81 -10.10
CA ALA A 162 -5.86 18.40 -10.09
C ALA A 162 -4.97 17.59 -9.11
N ILE A 163 -5.58 16.63 -8.41
CA ILE A 163 -4.88 15.90 -7.33
C ILE A 163 -3.63 15.15 -7.82
N GLY A 164 -3.63 14.65 -9.05
CA GLY A 164 -2.46 13.99 -9.64
C GLY A 164 -1.29 14.95 -9.85
N GLU A 165 -1.56 16.19 -10.27
CA GLU A 165 -0.53 17.23 -10.39
C GLU A 165 0.01 17.64 -9.02
N ARG A 166 -0.87 17.79 -8.01
CA ARG A 166 -0.47 18.04 -6.62
C ARG A 166 0.43 16.93 -6.08
N ALA A 167 0.08 15.67 -6.35
CA ALA A 167 0.86 14.50 -5.95
C ALA A 167 2.23 14.43 -6.63
N LEU A 168 2.31 14.73 -7.93
CA LEU A 168 3.58 14.82 -8.65
C LEU A 168 4.48 15.92 -8.09
N ALA A 169 3.92 17.10 -7.83
CA ALA A 169 4.66 18.21 -7.26
C ALA A 169 5.20 17.85 -5.86
N LEU A 170 4.38 17.20 -5.04
CA LEU A 170 4.76 16.68 -3.72
C LEU A 170 5.88 15.63 -3.82
N TRP A 171 5.79 14.68 -4.75
CA TRP A 171 6.80 13.65 -4.96
C TRP A 171 8.14 14.25 -5.37
N PHE A 172 8.14 15.21 -6.29
CA PHE A 172 9.35 15.95 -6.64
C PHE A 172 9.89 16.81 -5.49
N ALA A 173 9.02 17.39 -4.65
CA ALA A 173 9.41 18.17 -3.48
C ALA A 173 10.10 17.32 -2.41
N ILE A 174 9.62 16.10 -2.13
CA ILE A 174 10.30 15.17 -1.19
C ILE A 174 11.53 14.51 -1.79
N GLY A 175 11.60 14.43 -3.12
CA GLY A 175 12.73 13.93 -3.88
C GLY A 175 12.56 12.49 -4.36
N THR A 176 12.69 12.31 -5.68
CA THR A 176 12.58 11.03 -6.38
C THR A 176 13.85 10.18 -6.28
N GLU A 177 14.95 10.70 -5.73
CA GLU A 177 16.12 9.88 -5.34
C GLU A 177 15.82 8.99 -4.14
N ARG A 178 15.07 9.52 -3.17
CA ARG A 178 14.63 8.83 -1.96
C ARG A 178 13.42 7.96 -2.25
N CYS A 179 12.40 8.52 -2.87
CA CYS A 179 11.19 7.81 -3.30
C CYS A 179 11.31 7.51 -4.79
N ARG A 180 11.95 6.39 -5.14
CA ARG A 180 12.29 6.09 -6.54
C ARG A 180 11.05 5.80 -7.38
N SER A 181 11.11 6.22 -8.64
CA SER A 181 10.17 5.89 -9.71
C SER A 181 10.95 5.52 -10.96
N GLU A 182 10.40 4.63 -11.76
CA GLU A 182 10.94 4.30 -13.08
C GLU A 182 10.54 5.32 -14.16
N HIS A 183 9.51 6.12 -13.89
CA HIS A 183 8.93 7.10 -14.84
C HIS A 183 9.32 8.54 -14.53
N LEU A 184 9.78 8.84 -13.31
CA LEU A 184 10.19 10.20 -12.93
C LEU A 184 11.70 10.38 -12.97
N ARG A 185 12.14 11.57 -13.36
CA ARG A 185 13.57 11.93 -13.27
C ARG A 185 14.03 11.95 -11.82
N LYS A 186 15.23 11.44 -11.58
CA LYS A 186 15.87 11.48 -10.26
C LYS A 186 16.21 12.90 -9.87
N ARG A 187 15.84 13.29 -8.66
CA ARG A 187 16.24 14.55 -8.03
C ARG A 187 16.24 14.44 -6.51
N ARG A 188 17.11 15.24 -5.90
CA ARG A 188 17.09 15.51 -4.47
C ARG A 188 15.89 16.42 -4.13
N GLY A 189 15.24 16.12 -3.02
CA GLY A 189 14.15 16.93 -2.47
C GLY A 189 14.50 17.57 -1.13
N ALA A 190 13.51 18.24 -0.55
CA ALA A 190 13.56 18.89 0.76
C ALA A 190 12.34 18.46 1.59
N PRO A 191 12.28 17.19 2.05
CA PRO A 191 11.12 16.67 2.78
C PRO A 191 10.83 17.45 4.05
N THR A 192 11.85 17.93 4.77
CA THR A 192 11.67 18.78 5.97
C THR A 192 10.88 20.04 5.63
N ALA A 193 11.26 20.75 4.56
CA ALA A 193 10.55 21.95 4.13
C ALA A 193 9.08 21.62 3.78
N LEU A 194 8.82 20.54 3.04
CA LEU A 194 7.45 20.14 2.72
C LEU A 194 6.61 19.92 3.99
N PHE A 195 7.11 19.13 4.95
CA PHE A 195 6.35 18.85 6.17
C PHE A 195 6.19 20.10 7.05
N ASP A 196 7.18 21.00 7.07
CA ASP A 196 7.05 22.28 7.77
C ASP A 196 5.94 23.13 7.14
N PHE A 197 5.90 23.25 5.81
CA PHE A 197 4.81 23.94 5.12
C PHE A 197 3.44 23.28 5.33
N LEU A 198 3.36 21.94 5.40
CA LEU A 198 2.12 21.24 5.72
C LEU A 198 1.64 21.55 7.15
N CYS A 199 2.55 21.73 8.11
CA CYS A 199 2.20 22.14 9.48
C CYS A 199 1.65 23.57 9.56
N GLU A 200 1.99 24.44 8.60
CA GLU A 200 1.48 25.82 8.53
C GLU A 200 0.12 25.92 7.79
N THR A 201 -0.48 24.78 7.40
CA THR A 201 -1.82 24.72 6.82
C THR A 201 -2.89 24.43 7.88
N ASP A 202 -4.17 24.46 7.50
CA ASP A 202 -5.29 24.09 8.38
C ASP A 202 -5.39 22.58 8.69
N LEU A 203 -4.37 21.78 8.31
CA LEU A 203 -4.33 20.36 8.61
C LEU A 203 -4.06 20.11 10.10
N PRO A 204 -4.68 19.09 10.71
CA PRO A 204 -4.35 18.72 12.08
C PRO A 204 -2.86 18.35 12.20
N HIS A 205 -2.15 18.97 13.15
CA HIS A 205 -0.71 18.71 13.37
C HIS A 205 -0.41 17.21 13.56
N THR A 206 -1.33 16.47 14.20
CA THR A 206 -1.20 15.01 14.37
C THR A 206 -1.07 14.27 13.04
N VAL A 207 -1.85 14.65 12.01
CA VAL A 207 -1.80 14.02 10.68
C VAL A 207 -0.44 14.26 10.03
N VAL A 208 0.06 15.50 10.09
CA VAL A 208 1.33 15.89 9.48
C VAL A 208 2.52 15.24 10.21
N GLU A 209 2.54 15.27 11.54
CA GLU A 209 3.64 14.72 12.34
C GLU A 209 3.71 13.19 12.31
N VAL A 210 2.56 12.50 12.26
CA VAL A 210 2.52 11.04 12.05
C VAL A 210 3.08 10.69 10.67
N ALA A 211 2.67 11.41 9.61
CA ALA A 211 3.22 11.21 8.27
C ALA A 211 4.73 11.52 8.20
N ARG A 212 5.19 12.58 8.86
CA ARG A 212 6.60 12.99 8.95
C ARG A 212 7.45 11.90 9.61
N GLU A 213 7.01 11.38 10.76
CA GLU A 213 7.72 10.31 11.48
C GLU A 213 7.76 9.02 10.65
N ALA A 214 6.63 8.59 10.09
CA ALA A 214 6.59 7.40 9.24
C ALA A 214 7.51 7.55 8.02
N PHE A 215 7.47 8.70 7.34
CA PHE A 215 8.36 8.99 6.22
C PHE A 215 9.83 8.94 6.62
N HIS A 216 10.18 9.46 7.80
CA HIS A 216 11.53 9.36 8.32
C HIS A 216 11.99 7.90 8.48
N LYS A 217 11.10 7.02 8.95
CA LYS A 217 11.40 5.59 9.17
C LYS A 217 11.47 4.78 7.88
N VAL A 218 10.46 4.89 7.02
CA VAL A 218 10.35 4.01 5.85
C VAL A 218 10.77 4.66 4.54
N GLY A 219 10.61 5.99 4.40
CA GLY A 219 10.95 6.72 3.17
C GLY A 219 9.98 6.48 2.02
N GLU A 220 8.74 6.09 2.33
CA GLU A 220 7.72 5.71 1.35
C GLU A 220 6.82 6.89 0.98
N LEU A 221 6.43 6.97 -0.29
CA LEU A 221 5.65 8.09 -0.83
C LEU A 221 4.23 8.18 -0.24
N HIS A 222 3.64 7.06 0.18
CA HIS A 222 2.31 7.05 0.80
C HIS A 222 2.24 7.91 2.06
N CYS A 223 3.37 8.07 2.79
CA CYS A 223 3.43 8.89 3.99
C CYS A 223 3.06 10.36 3.72
N PRO A 224 3.76 11.10 2.86
CA PRO A 224 3.39 12.49 2.54
C PRO A 224 2.11 12.62 1.68
N LEU A 225 1.66 11.57 0.99
CA LEU A 225 0.35 11.60 0.30
C LEU A 225 -0.83 11.53 1.27
N LEU A 226 -0.66 10.97 2.48
CA LEU A 226 -1.74 10.88 3.47
C LEU A 226 -2.27 12.27 3.88
N PRO A 227 -1.45 13.27 4.30
CA PRO A 227 -1.94 14.62 4.57
C PRO A 227 -2.62 15.29 3.37
N LEU A 228 -2.10 15.06 2.15
CA LEU A 228 -2.70 15.56 0.92
C LEU A 228 -4.11 15.01 0.72
N LEU A 229 -4.30 13.69 0.84
CA LEU A 229 -5.60 13.04 0.74
C LEU A 229 -6.53 13.40 1.89
N TRP A 230 -5.99 13.61 3.08
CA TRP A 230 -6.75 14.09 4.24
C TRP A 230 -7.40 15.45 3.95
N SER A 231 -6.68 16.37 3.26
CA SER A 231 -7.19 17.71 2.93
C SER A 231 -8.41 17.72 2.01
N VAL A 232 -8.61 16.65 1.22
CA VAL A 232 -9.69 16.54 0.24
C VAL A 232 -10.75 15.50 0.63
N LYS A 233 -10.52 14.75 1.71
CA LYS A 233 -11.47 13.74 2.21
C LYS A 233 -12.72 14.42 2.78
N PRO A 234 -13.93 14.06 2.31
CA PRO A 234 -15.17 14.63 2.84
C PRO A 234 -15.40 14.17 4.29
N CYS A 235 -16.12 15.00 5.05
CA CYS A 235 -16.53 14.67 6.41
C CYS A 235 -17.60 13.56 6.42
N ASP A 236 -18.54 13.62 5.49
CA ASP A 236 -19.67 12.69 5.39
C ASP A 236 -19.33 11.53 4.46
N LEU A 237 -18.87 10.43 5.07
CA LEU A 237 -18.46 9.23 4.33
C LEU A 237 -19.49 8.12 4.47
N ARG A 238 -19.63 7.33 3.41
CA ARG A 238 -20.43 6.11 3.45
C ARG A 238 -19.77 5.09 4.37
N ALA A 239 -20.60 4.25 4.98
CA ALA A 239 -20.12 3.11 5.74
C ALA A 239 -19.18 2.25 4.85
N PRO A 240 -18.05 1.76 5.38
CA PRO A 240 -17.16 0.90 4.62
C PRO A 240 -17.85 -0.40 4.18
N GLY A 241 -17.50 -0.88 2.98
CA GLY A 241 -18.03 -2.13 2.42
C GLY A 241 -16.93 -3.01 1.83
N ASP A 242 -17.16 -4.32 1.79
CA ASP A 242 -16.19 -5.26 1.23
C ASP A 242 -16.20 -5.20 -0.29
N ASP A 243 -15.02 -5.28 -0.91
CA ASP A 243 -14.92 -5.63 -2.32
C ASP A 243 -15.38 -7.09 -2.53
N GLU A 244 -15.75 -7.42 -3.76
CA GLU A 244 -16.03 -8.79 -4.15
C GLU A 244 -14.72 -9.60 -4.24
N PHE A 245 -14.49 -10.47 -3.27
CA PHE A 245 -13.32 -11.34 -3.26
C PHE A 245 -13.55 -12.59 -4.10
N PRO A 246 -12.64 -12.93 -5.02
CA PRO A 246 -12.76 -14.16 -5.77
C PRO A 246 -12.49 -15.38 -4.89
N SER A 247 -12.92 -16.54 -5.37
CA SER A 247 -12.61 -17.82 -4.73
C SER A 247 -11.11 -18.05 -4.65
N TRP A 248 -10.67 -18.68 -3.56
CA TRP A 248 -9.27 -18.99 -3.30
C TRP A 248 -9.14 -20.39 -2.72
N ARG A 249 -7.92 -20.92 -2.73
CA ARG A 249 -7.58 -22.23 -2.15
C ARG A 249 -6.25 -22.17 -1.43
N MET A 250 -5.99 -23.15 -0.57
CA MET A 250 -4.65 -23.36 -0.02
C MET A 250 -3.72 -23.94 -1.09
N CYS A 251 -2.51 -23.37 -1.16
CA CYS A 251 -1.36 -23.83 -1.92
C CYS A 251 -0.28 -24.14 -0.87
N GLY A 252 -0.12 -25.41 -0.50
CA GLY A 252 0.67 -25.77 0.69
C GLY A 252 0.18 -25.02 1.94
N PRO A 253 1.07 -24.34 2.70
CA PRO A 253 0.67 -23.60 3.90
C PRO A 253 0.13 -22.19 3.62
N LEU A 254 0.05 -21.74 2.36
CA LEU A 254 -0.32 -20.38 2.00
C LEU A 254 -1.64 -20.34 1.23
N PRO A 255 -2.49 -19.32 1.45
CA PRO A 255 -3.62 -19.08 0.55
C PRO A 255 -3.11 -18.62 -0.83
N SER A 256 -3.82 -18.97 -1.91
CA SER A 256 -3.38 -18.72 -3.28
C SER A 256 -3.13 -17.24 -3.59
N TRP A 257 -3.90 -16.33 -2.99
CA TRP A 257 -3.70 -14.88 -3.15
C TRP A 257 -2.37 -14.36 -2.56
N ALA A 258 -1.68 -15.12 -1.69
CA ALA A 258 -0.35 -14.74 -1.21
C ALA A 258 0.76 -14.91 -2.27
N LEU A 259 0.46 -15.62 -3.38
CA LEU A 259 1.39 -15.90 -4.47
C LEU A 259 1.16 -14.93 -5.64
N ASP A 260 1.89 -13.81 -5.63
CA ASP A 260 1.77 -12.74 -6.63
C ASP A 260 3.13 -12.35 -7.25
N MET A 261 3.15 -11.25 -8.00
CA MET A 261 4.36 -10.80 -8.70
C MET A 261 5.51 -10.39 -7.75
N PHE A 262 5.27 -10.20 -6.45
CA PHE A 262 6.30 -9.77 -5.49
C PHE A 262 7.01 -10.94 -4.79
N SER A 263 6.67 -12.19 -5.11
CA SER A 263 7.41 -13.38 -4.67
C SER A 263 7.97 -14.16 -5.86
N ARG A 264 9.04 -14.93 -5.63
CA ARG A 264 9.64 -15.77 -6.69
C ARG A 264 8.65 -16.85 -7.14
N GLU A 265 7.94 -17.43 -6.19
CA GLU A 265 6.93 -18.45 -6.39
C GLU A 265 5.75 -17.88 -7.18
N GLY A 266 5.23 -16.71 -6.80
CA GLY A 266 4.15 -16.08 -7.55
C GLY A 266 4.57 -15.67 -8.97
N ARG A 267 5.77 -15.11 -9.18
CA ARG A 267 6.29 -14.88 -10.55
C ARG A 267 6.45 -16.17 -11.36
N THR A 268 6.81 -17.28 -10.71
CA THR A 268 6.89 -18.60 -11.35
C THR A 268 5.49 -19.10 -11.76
N ALA A 269 4.49 -18.91 -10.90
CA ALA A 269 3.10 -19.22 -11.21
C ALA A 269 2.60 -18.39 -12.40
N LEU A 270 2.87 -17.08 -12.43
CA LEU A 270 2.51 -16.21 -13.56
C LEU A 270 3.16 -16.65 -14.87
N LYS A 271 4.45 -17.03 -14.85
CA LYS A 271 5.14 -17.57 -16.04
C LYS A 271 4.49 -18.86 -16.56
N ARG A 272 4.11 -19.76 -15.66
CA ARG A 272 3.43 -21.02 -16.04
C ARG A 272 2.02 -20.74 -16.56
N PHE A 273 1.28 -19.82 -15.95
CA PHE A 273 -0.03 -19.39 -16.41
C PHE A 273 0.03 -18.78 -17.82
N LEU A 274 1.05 -17.95 -18.09
CA LEU A 274 1.31 -17.39 -19.41
C LEU A 274 1.67 -18.44 -20.48
N ALA A 275 1.98 -19.68 -20.11
CA ALA A 275 2.20 -20.78 -21.06
C ALA A 275 0.92 -21.56 -21.38
N THR A 276 -0.22 -21.23 -20.75
CA THR A 276 -1.50 -21.89 -21.01
C THR A 276 -2.22 -21.31 -22.23
N GLU A 277 -3.26 -22.01 -22.66
CA GLU A 277 -4.18 -21.59 -23.73
C GLU A 277 -5.47 -20.97 -23.17
N CYS A 278 -5.43 -20.31 -22.01
CA CYS A 278 -6.59 -19.55 -21.54
C CYS A 278 -6.69 -18.17 -22.24
N PRO A 279 -7.89 -17.56 -22.30
CA PRO A 279 -8.12 -16.25 -22.90
C PRO A 279 -7.14 -15.17 -22.43
N ALA A 280 -6.97 -14.97 -21.11
CA ALA A 280 -6.12 -13.91 -20.58
C ALA A 280 -4.64 -14.11 -20.98
N ALA A 281 -4.14 -15.36 -20.93
CA ALA A 281 -2.76 -15.66 -21.30
C ALA A 281 -2.50 -15.40 -22.79
N ARG A 282 -3.44 -15.80 -23.68
CA ARG A 282 -3.34 -15.48 -25.12
C ARG A 282 -3.38 -13.98 -25.39
N TRP A 283 -4.27 -13.26 -24.70
CA TRP A 283 -4.37 -11.80 -24.84
C TRP A 283 -3.04 -11.15 -24.49
N VAL A 284 -2.44 -11.50 -23.34
CA VAL A 284 -1.14 -10.93 -22.92
C VAL A 284 -0.04 -11.26 -23.92
N ARG A 285 0.04 -12.51 -24.39
CA ARG A 285 1.05 -12.90 -25.39
C ARG A 285 0.93 -12.16 -26.72
N THR A 286 -0.28 -11.75 -27.09
CA THR A 286 -0.59 -11.07 -28.35
C THR A 286 -0.27 -9.58 -28.28
N HIS A 287 -0.55 -8.93 -27.15
CA HIS A 287 -0.49 -7.47 -27.03
C HIS A 287 0.76 -6.94 -26.31
N VAL A 288 1.39 -7.75 -25.46
CA VAL A 288 2.47 -7.29 -24.57
C VAL A 288 3.82 -7.93 -24.94
N PRO A 289 4.91 -7.14 -25.07
CA PRO A 289 6.23 -7.68 -25.36
C PRO A 289 6.68 -8.74 -24.36
N GLN A 290 7.32 -9.81 -24.85
CA GLN A 290 7.69 -10.98 -24.04
C GLN A 290 8.44 -10.63 -22.74
N SER A 291 9.32 -9.64 -22.77
CA SER A 291 10.10 -9.19 -21.61
C SER A 291 9.26 -8.55 -20.50
N GLN A 292 8.04 -8.09 -20.80
CA GLN A 292 7.16 -7.36 -19.88
C GLN A 292 5.92 -8.16 -19.46
N GLN A 293 5.64 -9.30 -20.09
CA GLN A 293 4.39 -10.06 -19.90
C GLN A 293 4.12 -10.45 -18.44
N VAL A 294 5.14 -10.88 -17.69
CA VAL A 294 4.98 -11.29 -16.28
C VAL A 294 4.62 -10.11 -15.40
N ASP A 295 5.28 -8.97 -15.60
CA ASP A 295 5.07 -7.79 -14.77
C ASP A 295 3.74 -7.14 -15.10
N PHE A 296 3.40 -7.04 -16.39
CA PHE A 296 2.08 -6.62 -16.86
C PHE A 296 0.97 -7.48 -16.26
N LEU A 297 1.03 -8.80 -16.42
CA LEU A 297 0.03 -9.71 -15.87
C LEU A 297 -0.04 -9.60 -14.34
N GLY A 298 1.09 -9.37 -13.68
CA GLY A 298 1.17 -9.11 -12.24
C GLY A 298 0.35 -7.89 -11.82
N TYR A 299 0.42 -6.79 -12.59
CA TYR A 299 -0.39 -5.60 -12.33
C TYR A 299 -1.88 -5.82 -12.59
N ILE A 300 -2.26 -6.54 -13.66
CA ILE A 300 -3.68 -6.88 -13.89
C ILE A 300 -4.20 -7.79 -12.76
N LEU A 301 -3.42 -8.80 -12.35
CA LEU A 301 -3.74 -9.67 -11.22
C LEU A 301 -3.90 -8.88 -9.93
N PHE A 302 -3.17 -7.78 -9.78
CA PHE A 302 -3.31 -6.92 -8.62
C PHE A 302 -4.74 -6.37 -8.53
N SER A 303 -5.28 -5.81 -9.62
CA SER A 303 -6.64 -5.26 -9.66
C SER A 303 -7.73 -6.33 -9.46
N VAL A 304 -7.48 -7.57 -9.92
CA VAL A 304 -8.46 -8.67 -9.83
C VAL A 304 -8.45 -9.37 -8.46
N ASP A 305 -7.32 -9.42 -7.77
CA ASP A 305 -7.14 -10.27 -6.59
C ASP A 305 -6.38 -9.57 -5.46
N SER A 306 -5.17 -9.07 -5.70
CA SER A 306 -4.28 -8.63 -4.61
C SER A 306 -4.61 -7.25 -4.01
N GLY A 307 -5.25 -6.37 -4.78
CA GLY A 307 -5.61 -5.00 -4.40
C GLY A 307 -7.00 -4.86 -3.78
N LEU A 308 -7.76 -5.95 -3.71
CA LEU A 308 -9.10 -5.98 -3.11
C LEU A 308 -9.03 -5.78 -1.58
N LEU A 309 -10.00 -5.06 -1.04
CA LEU A 309 -10.06 -4.63 0.35
C LEU A 309 -11.36 -5.06 1.03
N ALA A 310 -11.24 -5.51 2.27
CA ALA A 310 -12.34 -5.64 3.20
C ALA A 310 -12.57 -4.26 3.83
N LYS A 311 -13.81 -3.89 4.10
CA LYS A 311 -14.18 -2.60 4.70
C LYS A 311 -13.56 -1.42 3.94
N ARG A 312 -13.64 -1.44 2.61
CA ARG A 312 -13.18 -0.33 1.77
C ARG A 312 -14.01 0.90 2.07
N LEU A 313 -13.35 1.99 2.44
CA LEU A 313 -13.94 3.31 2.51
C LEU A 313 -14.15 3.83 1.07
N ARG A 314 -15.41 4.03 0.69
CA ARG A 314 -15.82 4.51 -0.63
C ARG A 314 -16.13 6.01 -0.58
N TRP A 315 -15.54 6.76 -1.50
CA TRP A 315 -15.81 8.19 -1.71
C TRP A 315 -15.41 8.60 -3.12
N PRO A 316 -15.98 9.68 -3.69
CA PRO A 316 -15.88 9.95 -5.13
C PRO A 316 -14.45 9.97 -5.67
N LEU A 317 -13.54 10.67 -4.98
CA LEU A 317 -12.16 10.78 -5.43
C LEU A 317 -11.41 9.44 -5.34
N ALA A 318 -11.58 8.65 -4.28
CA ALA A 318 -10.90 7.34 -4.21
C ALA A 318 -11.45 6.34 -5.23
N ASP A 319 -12.75 6.39 -5.51
CA ASP A 319 -13.37 5.54 -6.53
C ASP A 319 -12.85 5.92 -7.93
N GLU A 320 -12.70 7.22 -8.19
CA GLU A 320 -12.10 7.74 -9.41
C GLU A 320 -10.61 7.34 -9.54
N LEU A 321 -9.81 7.55 -8.49
CA LEU A 321 -8.39 7.19 -8.48
C LEU A 321 -8.19 5.69 -8.71
N ARG A 322 -8.99 4.84 -8.06
CA ARG A 322 -8.96 3.39 -8.29
C ARG A 322 -9.25 3.07 -9.76
N ARG A 323 -10.30 3.66 -10.35
CA ARG A 323 -10.65 3.44 -11.75
C ARG A 323 -9.51 3.85 -12.68
N LEU A 324 -8.93 5.04 -12.48
CA LEU A 324 -7.81 5.55 -13.27
C LEU A 324 -6.57 4.66 -13.12
N ALA A 325 -6.27 4.18 -11.91
CA ALA A 325 -5.14 3.31 -11.63
C ALA A 325 -5.33 1.93 -12.28
N GLU A 326 -6.47 1.29 -12.06
CA GLU A 326 -6.74 -0.09 -12.50
C GLU A 326 -6.98 -0.18 -14.01
N ILE A 327 -7.63 0.82 -14.62
CA ILE A 327 -8.05 0.75 -16.03
C ILE A 327 -7.13 1.54 -16.98
N GLU A 328 -6.73 2.75 -16.59
CA GLU A 328 -6.07 3.70 -17.51
C GLU A 328 -4.56 3.86 -17.27
N SER A 329 -4.01 3.20 -16.24
CA SER A 329 -2.60 3.34 -15.83
C SER A 329 -1.77 2.05 -16.01
N GLN A 330 -2.23 1.12 -16.85
CA GLN A 330 -1.56 -0.19 -17.09
C GLN A 330 -0.44 -0.14 -18.14
N GLY A 331 -0.17 1.04 -18.70
CA GLY A 331 0.93 1.29 -19.64
C GLY A 331 0.51 1.33 -21.11
N THR A 332 1.48 1.56 -21.99
CA THR A 332 1.23 1.88 -23.41
C THR A 332 0.62 0.75 -24.24
N TYR A 333 0.77 -0.50 -23.80
CA TYR A 333 0.20 -1.67 -24.48
C TYR A 333 -1.25 -1.97 -24.08
N CYS A 334 -1.77 -1.25 -23.08
CA CYS A 334 -3.11 -1.47 -22.53
C CYS A 334 -3.69 -0.14 -22.02
N PRO A 335 -4.09 0.76 -22.94
CA PRO A 335 -4.68 2.05 -22.55
C PRO A 335 -6.03 1.90 -21.81
N ASP A 336 -6.71 0.77 -22.01
CA ASP A 336 -7.92 0.38 -21.30
C ASP A 336 -7.79 -1.09 -20.88
N ALA A 337 -7.73 -1.35 -19.58
CA ALA A 337 -7.55 -2.68 -19.02
C ALA A 337 -8.85 -3.44 -18.71
N THR A 338 -10.01 -2.91 -19.10
CA THR A 338 -11.32 -3.51 -18.80
C THR A 338 -11.40 -4.95 -19.32
N GLU A 339 -11.11 -5.15 -20.61
CA GLU A 339 -11.19 -6.47 -21.26
C GLU A 339 -10.28 -7.51 -20.59
N ILE A 340 -9.00 -7.19 -20.40
CA ILE A 340 -8.03 -8.12 -19.83
C ILE A 340 -8.29 -8.41 -18.34
N THR A 341 -8.84 -7.43 -17.61
CA THR A 341 -9.23 -7.61 -16.20
C THR A 341 -10.40 -8.59 -16.08
N GLU A 342 -11.39 -8.50 -16.96
CA GLU A 342 -12.53 -9.43 -17.02
C GLU A 342 -12.04 -10.84 -17.39
N MET A 343 -11.23 -10.98 -18.45
CA MET A 343 -10.66 -12.28 -18.84
C MET A 343 -9.85 -12.92 -17.70
N LEU A 344 -9.03 -12.15 -16.99
CA LEU A 344 -8.24 -12.68 -15.88
C LEU A 344 -9.11 -13.07 -14.69
N ARG A 345 -10.21 -12.36 -14.43
CA ARG A 345 -11.16 -12.72 -13.38
C ARG A 345 -11.79 -14.09 -13.66
N ASP A 346 -12.19 -14.34 -14.91
CA ASP A 346 -12.74 -15.63 -15.33
C ASP A 346 -11.70 -16.75 -15.29
N ASP A 347 -10.44 -16.45 -15.63
CA ASP A 347 -9.33 -17.40 -15.63
C ASP A 347 -8.67 -17.60 -14.24
N LEU A 348 -9.12 -16.88 -13.20
CA LEU A 348 -8.50 -16.95 -11.87
C LEU A 348 -8.52 -18.36 -11.24
N PRO A 349 -9.58 -19.18 -11.39
CA PRO A 349 -9.56 -20.58 -10.94
C PRO A 349 -8.39 -21.38 -11.54
N LEU A 350 -8.11 -21.21 -12.84
CA LEU A 350 -6.98 -21.84 -13.51
C LEU A 350 -5.65 -21.32 -12.98
N LEU A 351 -5.51 -20.01 -12.73
CA LEU A 351 -4.31 -19.47 -12.08
C LEU A 351 -4.09 -20.07 -10.68
N ASN A 352 -5.17 -20.28 -9.93
CA ASN A 352 -5.09 -20.93 -8.61
C ASN A 352 -4.66 -22.40 -8.69
N GLU A 353 -5.03 -23.13 -9.75
CA GLU A 353 -4.48 -24.48 -10.02
C GLU A 353 -2.97 -24.41 -10.31
N VAL A 354 -2.54 -23.47 -11.16
CA VAL A 354 -1.12 -23.28 -11.47
C VAL A 354 -0.31 -22.95 -10.20
N ARG A 355 -0.83 -22.05 -9.34
CA ARG A 355 -0.22 -21.68 -8.05
C ARG A 355 -0.04 -22.87 -7.11
N ALA A 356 -0.99 -23.80 -7.09
CA ALA A 356 -0.94 -24.99 -6.24
C ALA A 356 0.24 -25.94 -6.59
N HIS A 357 0.80 -25.82 -7.79
CA HIS A 357 1.94 -26.63 -8.26
C HIS A 357 3.31 -25.95 -8.15
N VAL A 358 3.39 -24.78 -7.50
CA VAL A 358 4.66 -24.04 -7.35
C VAL A 358 5.27 -24.17 -5.95
N LEU A 359 4.48 -24.46 -4.93
CA LEU A 359 4.92 -24.63 -3.55
C LEU A 359 5.25 -26.08 -3.19
#